data_AF-A0A2J8WJN5-F1
#
_entry.id   AF-A0A2J8WJN5-F1
#
_cell.length_a   1.000
_cell.length_b   1.000
_cell.length_c   1.000
_cell.angle_alpha   90.00
_cell.angle_beta   90.00
_cell.angle_gamma   90.00
#
_symmetry.space_group_name_H-M   'P 1'
#
loop_
_entity.id
_entity.type
_entity.pdbx_description
1 polymer ?
#
loop_
_entity_poly.entity_id
_entity_poly.type
_entity_poly.pdbx_seq_one_letter_code
_entity_poly.pdbx_strand_id
1 'polypeptide(L)'
;MGRLVAVGLLGIALALLGERLLALRNRLKASREVESVDLPNCHLIKGIEAGSEDIDILPNGLAFFSVVSVFFLPQIQQRRYKGI
;
A
#
# COMPACT_ATOMS: atom_id res chain seq x y z
N MET A 1 38.99 26.73 18.96
CA MET A 1 38.94 25.63 17.98
C MET A 1 37.72 24.71 18.11
N GLY A 2 37.30 24.29 19.32
CA GLY A 2 36.21 23.29 19.48
C GLY A 2 34.82 23.68 18.94
N ARG A 3 34.45 24.96 18.93
CA ARG A 3 33.16 25.41 18.38
C ARG A 3 33.03 25.19 16.87
N LEU A 4 34.12 25.36 16.12
CA LEU A 4 34.14 25.12 14.67
C LEU A 4 33.96 23.63 14.36
N VAL A 5 34.58 22.76 15.16
CA VAL A 5 34.42 21.30 15.06
C VAL A 5 32.99 20.88 15.37
N ALA A 6 32.38 21.44 16.42
CA ALA A 6 30.99 21.15 16.77
C ALA A 6 30.00 21.55 15.66
N VAL A 7 30.18 22.72 15.05
CA VAL A 7 29.34 23.17 13.93
C VAL A 7 29.55 22.29 12.70
N GLY A 8 30.79 21.89 12.41
CA GLY A 8 31.10 20.98 11.30
C GLY A 8 30.43 19.61 11.46
N LEU A 9 30.51 19.02 12.66
CA LEU A 9 29.86 17.75 12.96
C LEU A 9 28.33 17.85 12.87
N LEU A 10 27.74 18.96 13.33
CA LEU A 10 26.32 19.20 13.22
C LEU A 10 25.87 19.26 11.75
N GLY A 11 26.63 19.96 10.89
CA GLY A 11 26.36 20.04 9.46
C GLY A 11 26.39 18.66 8.77
N ILE A 12 27.40 17.84 9.09
CA ILE A 12 27.52 16.48 8.56
C ILE A 12 26.33 15.62 9.01
N ALA A 13 25.95 15.70 10.29
CA ALA A 13 24.83 14.95 10.83
C ALA A 13 23.50 15.33 10.13
N LEU A 14 23.26 16.62 9.92
CA LEU A 14 22.07 17.11 9.23
C LEU A 14 22.04 16.68 7.75
N ALA A 15 23.19 16.70 7.06
CA ALA A 15 23.29 16.24 5.68
C ALA A 15 22.94 14.75 5.56
N LEU A 16 23.52 13.92 6.42
CA LEU A 16 23.22 12.48 6.46
C LEU A 16 21.75 12.21 6.77
N LEU A 17 21.16 12.95 7.72
CA LEU A 17 19.75 12.79 8.06
C LEU A 17 18.85 13.18 6.88
N GLY A 18 19.16 14.28 6.19
CA GLY A 18 18.45 14.74 5.01
C GLY A 18 18.46 13.71 3.87
N GLU A 19 19.62 13.11 3.58
CA GLU A 19 19.73 12.05 2.56
C GLU A 19 18.88 10.82 2.90
N ARG A 20 18.89 10.38 4.17
CA ARG A 20 18.09 9.23 4.61
C ARG A 20 16.60 9.50 4.51
N LEU A 21 16.16 10.69 4.90
CA LEU A 21 14.76 11.09 4.78
C LEU A 21 14.31 11.14 3.31
N LEU A 22 15.14 11.69 2.42
CA LEU A 22 14.82 11.73 0.99
C LEU A 22 14.76 10.31 0.39
N ALA A 23 15.71 9.44 0.75
CA ALA A 23 15.71 8.05 0.33
C ALA A 23 14.46 7.29 0.81
N LEU A 24 14.02 7.54 2.05
CA LEU A 24 12.79 6.95 2.59
C LEU A 24 11.55 7.45 1.84
N ARG A 25 11.43 8.76 1.59
CA ARG A 25 10.30 9.32 0.82
C ARG A 25 10.20 8.73 -0.58
N ASN A 26 11.35 8.55 -1.23
CA ASN A 26 11.42 7.95 -2.56
C ASN A 26 11.01 6.47 -2.54
N ARG A 27 11.46 5.69 -1.54
CA ARG A 27 11.07 4.28 -1.37
C ARG A 27 9.58 4.12 -1.12
N LEU A 28 9.00 4.99 -0.29
CA LEU A 28 7.56 4.99 0.01
C LEU A 28 6.71 5.56 -1.12
N LYS A 29 7.32 6.13 -2.17
CA LYS A 29 6.62 6.89 -3.22
C LYS A 29 5.66 7.93 -2.63
N ALA A 30 6.06 8.59 -1.55
CA ALA A 30 5.16 9.45 -0.75
C ALA A 30 4.66 10.71 -1.47
N SER A 31 5.25 11.07 -2.61
CA SER A 31 4.83 12.19 -3.45
C SER A 31 4.24 11.75 -4.80
N ARG A 32 3.95 10.45 -4.96
CA ARG A 32 3.30 9.94 -6.17
C ARG A 32 1.82 10.26 -6.11
N GLU A 33 1.38 11.13 -7.01
CA GLU A 33 -0.04 11.33 -7.30
C GLU A 33 -0.53 10.22 -8.25
N VAL A 34 -1.82 9.86 -8.15
CA VAL A 34 -2.43 8.86 -9.03
C VAL A 34 -3.38 9.59 -9.98
N GLU A 35 -3.06 9.56 -11.27
CA GLU A 35 -4.00 10.03 -12.29
C GLU A 35 -5.22 9.10 -12.33
N SER A 36 -6.42 9.68 -12.30
CA SER A 36 -7.67 8.94 -12.38
C SER A 36 -7.87 8.40 -13.79
N VAL A 37 -7.85 7.08 -13.94
CA VAL A 37 -8.25 6.40 -15.17
C VAL A 37 -9.61 5.75 -14.92
N ASP A 38 -10.66 6.36 -15.44
CA ASP A 38 -12.02 5.85 -15.28
C ASP A 38 -12.29 4.70 -16.25
N LEU A 39 -12.81 3.60 -15.71
CA LEU A 39 -13.22 2.43 -16.48
C LEU A 39 -14.75 2.33 -16.49
N PRO A 40 -15.40 2.09 -17.64
CA PRO A 40 -16.85 1.95 -17.69
C PRO A 40 -17.30 0.68 -16.94
N ASN A 41 -18.46 0.76 -16.27
CA ASN A 41 -19.14 -0.35 -15.56
C ASN A 41 -18.46 -0.89 -14.28
N CYS A 42 -17.64 -0.08 -13.60
CA CYS A 42 -17.13 -0.43 -12.26
C CYS A 42 -18.21 -0.32 -11.18
N HIS A 43 -18.32 -1.34 -10.32
CA HIS A 43 -19.25 -1.35 -9.19
C HIS A 43 -18.60 -1.97 -7.95
N LEU A 44 -18.91 -1.43 -6.77
CA LEU A 44 -18.44 -1.97 -5.50
C LEU A 44 -19.10 -3.32 -5.21
N ILE A 45 -18.30 -4.32 -4.85
CA ILE A 45 -18.80 -5.64 -4.48
C ILE A 45 -19.39 -5.57 -3.07
N LYS A 46 -20.71 -5.74 -2.96
CA LYS A 46 -21.41 -5.75 -1.66
C LYS A 46 -20.90 -6.88 -0.76
N GLY A 47 -20.65 -6.56 0.52
CA GLY A 47 -20.22 -7.50 1.55
C GLY A 47 -18.70 -7.65 1.72
N ILE A 48 -17.88 -6.87 1.02
CA ILE A 48 -16.43 -6.75 1.25
C ILE A 48 -16.17 -5.33 1.74
N GLU A 49 -16.17 -5.14 3.06
CA GLU A 49 -16.00 -3.82 3.69
C GLU A 49 -14.72 -3.75 4.55
N ALA A 50 -14.22 -4.88 5.02
CA ALA A 50 -13.05 -4.98 5.90
C ALA A 50 -11.75 -5.30 5.14
N GLY A 51 -11.63 -4.79 3.91
CA GLY A 51 -10.46 -5.01 3.04
C GLY A 51 -10.45 -6.36 2.33
N SER A 52 -9.90 -6.36 1.12
CA SER A 52 -9.59 -7.55 0.31
C SER A 52 -8.13 -7.47 -0.12
N GLU A 53 -7.23 -8.05 0.68
CA GLU A 53 -5.78 -7.93 0.47
C GLU A 53 -5.32 -8.76 -0.73
N ASP A 54 -5.91 -9.95 -0.90
CA ASP A 54 -5.50 -10.91 -1.92
C ASP A 54 -6.71 -11.56 -2.61
N ILE A 55 -6.55 -11.89 -3.89
CA ILE A 55 -7.62 -12.43 -4.75
C ILE A 55 -7.06 -13.49 -5.70
N ASP A 56 -7.59 -14.70 -5.61
CA ASP A 56 -7.26 -15.81 -6.52
C ASP A 56 -8.45 -16.17 -7.41
N ILE A 57 -8.26 -16.17 -8.73
CA ILE A 57 -9.29 -16.52 -9.71
C ILE A 57 -8.97 -17.89 -10.32
N LEU A 58 -9.86 -18.85 -10.15
CA LEU A 58 -9.75 -20.19 -10.72
C LEU A 58 -10.24 -20.22 -12.17
N PRO A 59 -9.76 -21.19 -12.98
CA PRO A 59 -10.17 -21.36 -14.38
C PRO A 59 -11.67 -21.60 -14.59
N ASN A 60 -12.39 -22.03 -13.54
CA ASN A 60 -13.83 -22.22 -13.55
C ASN A 60 -14.63 -20.93 -13.28
N GLY A 61 -13.96 -19.78 -13.15
CA GLY A 61 -14.57 -18.49 -12.85
C GLY A 61 -14.96 -18.32 -11.38
N LEU A 62 -14.42 -19.12 -10.46
CA LEU A 62 -14.53 -18.83 -9.02
C LEU A 62 -13.40 -17.87 -8.60
N ALA A 63 -13.74 -16.84 -7.84
CA ALA A 63 -12.77 -15.96 -7.20
C ALA A 63 -12.82 -16.14 -5.68
N PHE A 64 -11.64 -16.28 -5.10
CA PHE A 64 -11.39 -16.28 -3.66
C PHE A 64 -10.88 -14.92 -3.25
N PHE A 65 -11.40 -14.39 -2.15
CA PHE A 65 -10.94 -13.13 -1.56
C PHE A 65 -10.44 -13.40 -0.15
N SER A 66 -9.24 -12.93 0.18
CA SER A 66 -8.78 -12.88 1.57
C SER A 66 -9.35 -11.61 2.23
N VAL A 67 -10.24 -11.80 3.21
CA VAL A 67 -10.86 -10.69 3.93
C VAL A 67 -10.42 -10.71 5.39
N VAL A 68 -10.10 -9.55 5.95
CA VAL A 68 -9.78 -9.41 7.37
C VAL A 68 -11.10 -9.37 8.14
N SER A 69 -11.59 -10.55 8.51
CA SER A 69 -12.71 -10.65 9.45
C SER A 69 -12.19 -10.34 10.86
N VAL A 70 -12.78 -9.34 11.52
CA VAL A 70 -12.52 -9.00 12.94
C VAL A 70 -12.94 -10.14 13.88
N PHE A 71 -13.79 -11.07 13.41
CA PHE A 71 -14.05 -12.34 14.05
C PHE A 71 -13.05 -13.40 13.58
N PHE A 72 -12.37 -14.02 14.53
CA PHE A 72 -11.28 -15.01 14.46
C PHE A 72 -11.68 -16.34 13.78
N LEU A 73 -12.30 -16.29 12.60
CA LEU A 73 -12.43 -17.42 11.69
C LEU A 73 -11.97 -16.95 10.29
N PRO A 74 -11.05 -17.67 9.61
CA PRO A 74 -10.74 -17.40 8.22
C PRO A 74 -11.96 -17.78 7.38
N GLN A 75 -12.85 -16.82 7.14
CA GLN A 75 -13.98 -17.01 6.23
C GLN A 75 -13.45 -16.82 4.81
N ILE A 76 -13.18 -17.94 4.14
CA ILE A 76 -12.89 -17.97 2.72
C ILE A 76 -14.20 -17.66 1.97
N GLN A 77 -14.40 -16.41 1.56
CA GLN A 77 -15.59 -15.98 0.83
C GLN A 77 -15.42 -16.34 -0.66
N GLN A 78 -15.99 -17.48 -1.08
CA GLN A 78 -16.04 -17.85 -2.49
C GLN A 78 -17.18 -17.10 -3.20
N ARG A 79 -16.86 -16.34 -4.24
CA ARG A 79 -17.87 -15.85 -5.20
C ARG A 79 -17.54 -16.33 -6.60
N ARG A 80 -18.57 -16.68 -7.37
CA ARG A 80 -18.41 -16.87 -8.81
C ARG A 80 -18.19 -15.50 -9.45
N TYR A 81 -16.99 -15.28 -9.97
CA TYR A 81 -16.67 -14.18 -10.85
C TYR A 81 -17.44 -14.38 -12.15
N LYS A 82 -18.54 -13.65 -12.30
CA LYS A 82 -19.18 -13.47 -13.60
C LYS A 82 -18.28 -12.51 -14.37
N GLY A 83 -17.23 -13.07 -14.98
CA GLY A 83 -16.52 -12.37 -16.04
C GLY A 83 -17.54 -11.92 -17.08
N ILE A 84 -17.37 -10.68 -17.54
CA ILE A 84 -18.02 -10.22 -18.77
C ILE A 84 -17.68 -11.19 -19.90
#